data_AF-A0A6P2R219-F1
#
_entry.id   AF-A0A6P2R219-F1
#
_cell.length_a   1.000
_cell.length_b   1.000
_cell.length_c   1.000
_cell.angle_alpha   90.00
_cell.angle_beta   90.00
_cell.angle_gamma   90.00
#
_symmetry.space_group_name_H-M   'P 1'
#
loop_
_entity.id
_entity.type
_entity.pdbx_description
1 polymer ?
#
loop_
_entity_poly.entity_id
_entity_poly.type
_entity_poly.pdbx_seq_one_letter_code
_entity_poly.pdbx_strand_id
1 'polypeptide(L)'
;MKRLAALLGLSLLTSFAAADGTPGAERVAQRFSLDLDGTAAYYQLTVPQTVYAASRRDDLGDVRIFNGSGEPVPYSLDAPAAAAVPPSRTPVQWFPLPPARADDGHAPLGVSVAPDGSLHAAVTAPARAKHAADLVDLSHADGEVDALLVHISDDSYQGRVAVAASDDLRSWRSLGSTQLLKVGRGGDMLMQERIALEGTGPRYLRLDWLDGAPSIGSIETETRPHDARTADSAAVPRQWREAAHVRAGSAPGEYLFDTDGAYPVDRVRIDLPQPNTVARATLQSRPDAQTPWRDVAGGVLFRLQGKGGEQRNPPLAFASNPDRAWRIVVDMRNGGLGGGQPSVVVGWHPAALTFVARGTPPFTLGVGNASLPSSAVGRDALLVGMAPEVRPARVGAALPVSAAPSEPAADKDAIRRYVLWGALVVAVGVLGTIAWRLARGSDAHTRDD
;
A
#
# COMPACT_ATOMS: atom_id res chain seq x y z
N MET A 1 -44.06 -29.98 70.37
CA MET A 1 -44.82 -29.44 69.21
C MET A 1 -44.14 -28.14 68.77
N LYS A 2 -44.06 -27.71 67.50
CA LYS A 2 -44.32 -28.36 66.20
C LYS A 2 -43.44 -27.63 65.15
N ARG A 3 -42.59 -28.40 64.47
CA ARG A 3 -42.33 -28.43 63.00
C ARG A 3 -41.73 -27.24 62.24
N LEU A 4 -40.71 -27.59 61.45
CA LEU A 4 -40.29 -27.04 60.14
C LEU A 4 -40.14 -25.51 59.98
N ALA A 5 -38.87 -25.08 59.89
CA ALA A 5 -38.47 -24.10 58.88
C ALA A 5 -37.76 -24.86 57.75
N ALA A 6 -38.11 -24.62 56.48
CA ALA A 6 -37.60 -25.38 55.36
C ALA A 6 -37.36 -24.50 54.11
N LEU A 7 -36.28 -24.82 53.39
CA LEU A 7 -36.12 -24.79 51.92
C LEU A 7 -36.85 -23.69 51.13
N LEU A 8 -36.11 -22.75 50.51
CA LEU A 8 -35.88 -22.67 49.05
C LEU A 8 -35.32 -21.30 48.60
N GLY A 9 -34.53 -21.33 47.52
CA GLY A 9 -34.23 -20.17 46.67
C GLY A 9 -32.97 -19.36 47.04
N LEU A 10 -32.01 -19.14 46.15
CA LEU A 10 -31.76 -19.85 44.88
C LEU A 10 -30.25 -19.81 44.58
N SER A 11 -29.68 -20.94 44.15
CA SER A 11 -28.25 -21.03 43.85
C SER A 11 -27.91 -20.33 42.53
N LEU A 12 -27.32 -19.13 42.62
CA LEU A 12 -26.64 -18.49 41.50
C LEU A 12 -25.31 -19.19 41.19
N LEU A 13 -25.42 -20.41 40.67
CA LEU A 13 -24.33 -21.07 39.95
C LEU A 13 -24.11 -20.32 38.65
N THR A 14 -23.21 -19.34 38.67
CA THR A 14 -22.66 -18.71 37.47
C THR A 14 -21.82 -19.74 36.74
N SER A 15 -22.47 -20.54 35.90
CA SER A 15 -21.78 -21.36 34.89
C SER A 15 -21.07 -20.43 33.91
N PHE A 16 -19.83 -20.07 34.24
CA PHE A 16 -18.84 -19.70 33.24
C PHE A 16 -18.58 -20.94 32.39
N ALA A 17 -19.42 -21.12 31.38
CA ALA A 17 -19.11 -21.97 30.25
C ALA A 17 -17.91 -21.34 29.54
N ALA A 18 -16.71 -21.77 29.94
CA ALA A 18 -15.53 -21.58 29.12
C ALA A 18 -15.82 -22.24 27.77
N ALA A 19 -16.00 -21.42 26.75
CA ALA A 19 -16.21 -21.88 25.39
C ALA A 19 -14.85 -22.31 24.82
N ASP A 20 -14.35 -23.45 25.30
CA ASP A 20 -13.24 -24.19 24.70
C ASP A 20 -13.70 -24.68 23.32
N GLY A 21 -13.63 -23.77 22.35
CA GLY A 21 -13.93 -24.05 20.96
C GLY A 21 -12.97 -25.12 20.44
N THR A 22 -13.52 -26.21 19.90
CA THR A 22 -12.74 -27.32 19.36
C THR A 22 -11.65 -26.81 18.42
N PRO A 23 -10.37 -27.22 18.56
CA PRO A 23 -9.33 -26.86 17.60
C PRO A 23 -9.77 -27.21 16.17
N GLY A 24 -9.74 -26.21 15.26
CA GLY A 24 -10.30 -26.32 13.90
C GLY A 24 -11.70 -25.73 13.71
N ALA A 25 -12.42 -25.37 14.78
CA ALA A 25 -13.73 -24.70 14.73
C ALA A 25 -13.65 -23.18 14.47
N GLU A 26 -12.50 -22.67 14.00
CA GLU A 26 -12.34 -21.26 13.62
C GLU A 26 -13.26 -20.93 12.43
N ARG A 27 -14.36 -20.23 12.71
CA ARG A 27 -15.31 -19.80 11.68
C ARG A 27 -14.63 -18.81 10.75
N VAL A 28 -14.52 -19.18 9.47
CA VAL A 28 -14.03 -18.34 8.37
C VAL A 28 -15.18 -18.10 7.40
N ALA A 29 -15.24 -16.92 6.77
CA ALA A 29 -16.34 -16.58 5.85
C ALA A 29 -16.15 -17.23 4.48
N GLN A 30 -14.90 -17.46 4.06
CA GLN A 30 -14.54 -18.09 2.80
C GLN A 30 -13.41 -19.12 3.02
N ARG A 31 -13.39 -20.18 2.20
CA ARG A 31 -12.29 -21.14 2.09
C ARG A 31 -11.89 -21.31 0.63
N PHE A 32 -10.65 -21.69 0.39
CA PHE A 32 -10.06 -22.01 -0.92
C PHE A 32 -9.25 -23.31 -0.84
N SER A 33 -9.15 -24.07 -1.94
CA SER A 33 -8.17 -25.18 -2.02
C SER A 33 -6.74 -24.65 -2.04
N LEU A 34 -5.80 -25.47 -1.59
CA LEU A 34 -4.37 -25.25 -1.80
C LEU A 34 -3.81 -26.37 -2.68
N ASP A 35 -3.32 -25.97 -3.85
CA ASP A 35 -2.77 -26.86 -4.86
C ASP A 35 -1.24 -26.87 -4.68
N LEU A 36 -0.66 -28.03 -4.39
CA LEU A 36 0.73 -28.18 -3.91
C LEU A 36 1.61 -28.85 -4.97
N ASP A 37 2.84 -28.36 -5.15
CA ASP A 37 3.79 -28.94 -6.12
C ASP A 37 4.60 -30.11 -5.54
N GLY A 38 4.08 -31.33 -5.71
CA GLY A 38 4.75 -32.56 -5.29
C GLY A 38 4.72 -32.79 -3.78
N THR A 39 5.88 -32.97 -3.14
CA THR A 39 5.98 -33.32 -1.72
C THR A 39 7.18 -32.64 -1.06
N ALA A 40 6.91 -31.74 -0.12
CA ALA A 40 7.86 -31.09 0.78
C ALA A 40 7.22 -30.84 2.15
N ALA A 41 8.04 -30.47 3.15
CA ALA A 41 7.57 -30.11 4.49
C ALA A 41 6.97 -28.69 4.55
N TYR A 42 7.50 -27.78 3.72
CA TYR A 42 7.11 -26.37 3.65
C TYR A 42 6.64 -26.01 2.25
N TYR A 43 5.60 -25.19 2.16
CA TYR A 43 5.16 -24.60 0.90
C TYR A 43 4.95 -23.10 1.01
N GLN A 44 5.27 -22.37 -0.05
CA GLN A 44 5.10 -20.93 -0.16
C GLN A 44 4.14 -20.59 -1.30
N LEU A 45 3.19 -19.69 -1.02
CA LEU A 45 2.25 -19.13 -2.00
C LEU A 45 2.30 -17.61 -1.99
N THR A 46 1.98 -17.00 -3.13
CA THR A 46 1.67 -15.57 -3.24
C THR A 46 0.19 -15.38 -2.91
N VAL A 47 -0.15 -14.49 -1.97
CA VAL A 47 -1.54 -14.26 -1.58
C VAL A 47 -2.31 -13.57 -2.73
N PRO A 48 -3.33 -14.20 -3.32
CA PRO A 48 -4.01 -13.65 -4.49
C PRO A 48 -5.03 -12.57 -4.10
N GLN A 49 -5.46 -11.79 -5.10
CA GLN A 49 -6.52 -10.78 -4.95
C GLN A 49 -7.78 -11.32 -4.25
N THR A 50 -8.19 -12.56 -4.55
CA THR A 50 -9.39 -13.19 -3.98
C THR A 50 -9.33 -13.35 -2.46
N VAL A 51 -8.14 -13.47 -1.86
CA VAL A 51 -7.97 -13.54 -0.39
C VAL A 51 -8.01 -12.14 0.22
N TYR A 52 -7.42 -11.14 -0.43
CA TYR A 52 -7.50 -9.73 0.00
C TYR A 52 -8.93 -9.18 -0.01
N ALA A 53 -9.71 -9.50 -1.05
CA ALA A 53 -11.13 -9.14 -1.14
C ALA A 53 -11.98 -9.81 -0.05
N ALA A 54 -11.66 -11.07 0.30
CA ALA A 54 -12.37 -11.83 1.32
C ALA A 54 -11.97 -11.44 2.77
N SER A 55 -10.77 -10.90 2.98
CA SER A 55 -10.28 -10.52 4.31
C SER A 55 -11.08 -9.37 4.92
N ARG A 56 -11.32 -9.49 6.23
CA ARG A 56 -12.00 -8.49 7.06
C ARG A 56 -11.03 -7.67 7.91
N ARG A 57 -9.72 -7.91 7.80
CA ARG A 57 -8.65 -7.13 8.43
C ARG A 57 -7.83 -6.39 7.36
N ASP A 58 -6.78 -5.71 7.79
CA ASP A 58 -5.75 -5.02 7.01
C ASP A 58 -4.40 -5.76 7.05
N ASP A 59 -4.06 -6.33 8.21
CA ASP A 59 -2.89 -7.18 8.46
C ASP A 59 -2.99 -8.63 7.95
N LEU A 60 -4.10 -9.00 7.26
CA LEU A 60 -4.46 -10.38 6.90
C LEU A 60 -4.46 -11.38 8.08
N GLY A 61 -4.58 -10.90 9.32
CA GLY A 61 -4.55 -11.74 10.53
C GLY A 61 -5.74 -12.71 10.66
N ASP A 62 -6.75 -12.58 9.81
CA ASP A 62 -7.89 -13.47 9.71
C ASP A 62 -7.70 -14.64 8.72
N VAL A 63 -6.53 -14.74 8.10
CA VAL A 63 -6.11 -15.90 7.31
C VAL A 63 -5.75 -17.08 8.22
N ARG A 64 -6.12 -18.29 7.80
CA ARG A 64 -5.71 -19.57 8.40
C ARG A 64 -5.44 -20.61 7.33
N ILE A 65 -4.46 -21.47 7.56
CA ILE A 65 -4.24 -22.68 6.76
C ILE A 65 -4.72 -23.88 7.56
N PHE A 66 -5.53 -24.73 6.95
CA PHE A 66 -6.06 -25.96 7.56
C PHE A 66 -5.59 -27.19 6.79
N ASN A 67 -5.38 -28.30 7.48
CA ASN A 67 -5.18 -29.63 6.87
C ASN A 67 -6.52 -30.33 6.56
N GLY A 68 -6.46 -31.55 6.01
CA GLY A 68 -7.63 -32.35 5.64
C GLY A 68 -8.52 -32.77 6.82
N SER A 69 -8.01 -32.75 8.05
CA SER A 69 -8.78 -32.94 9.30
C SER A 69 -9.49 -31.66 9.76
N GLY A 70 -9.23 -30.52 9.12
CA GLY A 70 -9.72 -29.20 9.55
C GLY A 70 -8.89 -28.56 10.67
N GLU A 71 -7.74 -29.12 11.02
CA GLU A 71 -6.86 -28.56 12.06
C GLU A 71 -6.03 -27.41 11.48
N PRO A 72 -5.82 -26.30 12.21
CA PRO A 72 -4.94 -25.23 11.76
C PRO A 72 -3.47 -25.68 11.77
N VAL A 73 -2.69 -25.21 10.79
CA VAL A 73 -1.24 -25.48 10.68
C VAL A 73 -0.43 -24.17 10.76
N PRO A 74 0.81 -24.20 11.29
CA PRO A 74 1.66 -23.00 11.39
C PRO A 74 1.97 -22.40 10.02
N TYR A 75 1.95 -21.07 9.94
CA TYR A 75 2.35 -20.30 8.77
C TYR A 75 3.10 -19.02 9.16
N SER A 76 3.98 -18.54 8.30
CA SER A 76 4.50 -17.17 8.29
C SER A 76 3.77 -16.36 7.22
N LEU A 77 3.64 -15.05 7.46
CA LEU A 77 3.10 -14.10 6.49
C LEU A 77 4.11 -12.98 6.29
N ASP A 78 4.85 -13.09 5.20
CA ASP A 78 5.85 -12.12 4.76
C ASP A 78 5.12 -11.04 3.93
N ALA A 79 4.42 -10.15 4.64
CA ALA A 79 3.79 -8.98 4.05
C ALA A 79 4.84 -7.88 3.78
N PRO A 80 4.78 -7.17 2.63
CA PRO A 80 5.66 -6.04 2.37
C PRO A 80 5.53 -5.00 3.48
N ALA A 81 6.66 -4.71 4.14
CA ALA A 81 6.65 -3.92 5.37
C ALA A 81 5.98 -2.54 5.16
N ALA A 82 5.14 -2.13 6.12
CA ALA A 82 4.46 -0.83 6.12
C ALA A 82 5.40 0.36 6.46
N ALA A 83 6.61 0.30 5.93
CA ALA A 83 7.63 1.33 5.95
C ALA A 83 8.53 1.14 4.72
N ALA A 84 8.05 1.56 3.55
CA ALA A 84 8.96 1.93 2.48
C ALA A 84 9.78 3.12 3.02
N VAL A 85 11.02 2.86 3.42
CA VAL A 85 11.95 3.93 3.84
C VAL A 85 11.98 4.95 2.71
N PRO A 86 11.64 6.24 2.95
CA PRO A 86 11.64 7.25 1.90
C PRO A 86 13.01 7.24 1.21
N PRO A 87 13.07 7.13 -0.13
CA PRO A 87 14.32 6.88 -0.80
C PRO A 87 15.28 8.06 -0.55
N SER A 88 16.50 7.74 -0.17
CA SER A 88 17.56 8.72 0.07
C SER A 88 17.83 9.48 -1.22
N ARG A 89 17.95 10.81 -1.10
CA ARG A 89 18.35 11.68 -2.20
C ARG A 89 19.70 12.29 -1.88
N THR A 90 20.66 12.07 -2.76
CA THR A 90 22.02 12.60 -2.63
C THR A 90 22.44 13.29 -3.94
N PRO A 91 23.01 14.51 -3.89
CA PRO A 91 23.58 15.14 -5.07
C PRO A 91 24.72 14.30 -5.65
N VAL A 92 24.76 14.18 -6.98
CA VAL A 92 25.80 13.42 -7.71
C VAL A 92 26.64 14.34 -8.59
N GLN A 93 27.89 13.94 -8.85
CA GLN A 93 28.76 14.69 -9.76
C GLN A 93 28.33 14.43 -11.21
N TRP A 94 28.37 15.47 -12.05
CA TRP A 94 28.03 15.37 -13.46
C TRP A 94 28.87 16.34 -14.30
N PHE A 95 29.07 15.99 -15.57
CA PHE A 95 30.01 16.66 -16.47
C PHE A 95 29.39 16.84 -17.87
N PRO A 96 29.25 18.08 -18.38
CA PRO A 96 28.70 18.34 -19.70
C PRO A 96 29.65 17.90 -20.82
N LEU A 97 29.13 17.04 -21.70
CA LEU A 97 29.86 16.44 -22.81
C LEU A 97 29.63 17.22 -24.12
N PRO A 98 30.67 17.34 -24.97
CA PRO A 98 30.47 17.75 -26.36
C PRO A 98 29.71 16.66 -27.13
N PRO A 99 29.06 16.98 -28.28
CA PRO A 99 28.48 15.97 -29.15
C PRO A 99 29.53 14.97 -29.62
N ALA A 100 29.20 13.69 -29.53
CA ALA A 100 30.03 12.62 -30.07
C ALA A 100 30.27 12.82 -31.58
N ARG A 101 31.53 12.65 -32.02
CA ARG A 101 31.82 12.53 -33.45
C ARG A 101 31.37 11.17 -33.94
N ALA A 102 30.67 11.13 -35.07
CA ALA A 102 29.97 9.94 -35.54
C ALA A 102 30.87 8.77 -36.02
N ASP A 103 32.18 8.98 -36.19
CA ASP A 103 33.15 7.96 -36.65
C ASP A 103 33.89 7.23 -35.51
N ASP A 104 34.03 7.83 -34.32
CA ASP A 104 34.94 7.34 -33.28
C ASP A 104 34.19 6.74 -32.08
N GLY A 105 33.97 5.41 -32.11
CA GLY A 105 33.40 4.65 -30.97
C GLY A 105 34.24 4.68 -29.68
N HIS A 106 35.41 5.33 -29.70
CA HIS A 106 36.33 5.49 -28.57
C HIS A 106 36.75 6.96 -28.35
N ALA A 107 35.99 7.94 -28.85
CA ALA A 107 36.25 9.36 -28.60
C ALA A 107 36.32 9.65 -27.08
N PRO A 108 37.41 10.26 -26.56
CA PRO A 108 37.55 10.50 -25.13
C PRO A 108 36.51 11.53 -24.68
N LEU A 109 35.79 11.22 -23.59
CA LEU A 109 34.63 11.98 -23.08
C LEU A 109 34.97 13.38 -22.55
N GLY A 110 36.20 13.88 -22.71
CA GLY A 110 36.64 15.15 -22.11
C GLY A 110 36.74 15.11 -20.57
N VAL A 111 36.74 13.92 -19.98
CA VAL A 111 36.79 13.66 -18.53
C VAL A 111 37.92 12.67 -18.26
N SER A 112 38.63 12.87 -17.15
CA SER A 112 39.72 12.02 -16.65
C SER A 112 39.40 11.47 -15.26
N VAL A 113 39.80 10.23 -14.99
CA VAL A 113 39.72 9.61 -13.66
C VAL A 113 40.96 10.00 -12.85
N ALA A 114 40.78 10.49 -11.63
CA ALA A 114 41.83 10.84 -10.69
C ALA A 114 42.35 9.59 -9.92
N PRO A 115 43.50 9.67 -9.23
CA PRO A 115 44.07 8.51 -8.51
C PRO A 115 43.22 7.99 -7.34
N ASP A 116 42.25 8.77 -6.86
CA ASP A 116 41.25 8.36 -5.86
C ASP A 116 40.00 7.69 -6.48
N GLY A 117 39.92 7.64 -7.82
CA GLY A 117 38.79 7.10 -8.56
C GLY A 117 37.70 8.11 -8.93
N SER A 118 37.80 9.37 -8.50
CA SER A 118 36.84 10.42 -8.85
C SER A 118 36.99 10.92 -10.30
N LEU A 119 35.92 11.49 -10.86
CA LEU A 119 35.94 12.09 -12.19
C LEU A 119 36.26 13.59 -12.15
N HIS A 120 37.06 14.06 -13.11
CA HIS A 120 37.38 15.47 -13.30
C HIS A 120 37.25 15.85 -14.79
N ALA A 121 36.72 17.04 -15.09
CA ALA A 121 36.72 17.57 -16.45
C ALA A 121 38.17 17.83 -16.93
N ALA A 122 38.58 17.15 -18.00
CA ALA A 122 39.89 17.31 -18.63
C ALA A 122 39.94 18.46 -19.65
N VAL A 123 38.79 19.08 -19.95
CA VAL A 123 38.63 20.20 -20.88
C VAL A 123 37.62 21.20 -20.28
N THR A 124 37.75 22.49 -20.60
CA THR A 124 36.72 23.49 -20.28
C THR A 124 35.35 23.05 -20.82
N ALA A 125 34.30 23.19 -20.00
CA ALA A 125 32.94 22.79 -20.34
C ALA A 125 32.47 23.36 -21.70
N PRO A 126 31.76 22.57 -22.53
CA PRO A 126 31.30 23.03 -23.82
C PRO A 126 30.32 24.20 -23.68
N ALA A 127 30.46 25.21 -24.54
CA ALA A 127 29.45 26.26 -24.66
C ALA A 127 28.10 25.65 -25.06
N ARG A 128 26.98 26.12 -24.47
CA ARG A 128 25.63 25.51 -24.58
C ARG A 128 25.19 25.08 -25.99
N ALA A 129 25.55 25.84 -27.03
CA ALA A 129 25.29 25.49 -28.43
C ALA A 129 26.07 24.27 -28.98
N LYS A 130 26.92 23.65 -28.16
CA LYS A 130 27.72 22.44 -28.41
C LYS A 130 27.68 21.48 -27.22
N HIS A 131 26.66 21.57 -26.37
CA HIS A 131 26.36 20.61 -25.31
C HIS A 131 25.23 19.70 -25.81
N ALA A 132 25.46 18.38 -25.76
CA ALA A 132 24.54 17.40 -26.34
C ALA A 132 24.34 16.15 -25.47
N ALA A 133 25.21 15.94 -24.48
CA ALA A 133 25.05 14.89 -23.49
C ALA A 133 25.66 15.30 -22.15
N ASP A 134 25.32 14.59 -21.08
CA ASP A 134 25.97 14.69 -19.77
C ASP A 134 26.45 13.32 -19.31
N LEU A 135 27.63 13.28 -18.69
CA LEU A 135 28.12 12.13 -17.93
C LEU A 135 27.76 12.34 -16.45
N VAL A 136 27.20 11.32 -15.81
CA VAL A 136 26.81 11.34 -14.39
C VAL A 136 27.57 10.24 -13.65
N ASP A 137 28.18 10.62 -12.54
CA ASP A 137 28.98 9.75 -11.68
C ASP A 137 28.11 9.18 -10.54
N LEU A 138 27.86 7.88 -10.58
CA LEU A 138 27.15 7.13 -9.53
C LEU A 138 28.11 6.21 -8.75
N SER A 139 29.43 6.33 -8.95
CA SER A 139 30.43 5.45 -8.35
C SER A 139 30.52 5.52 -6.81
N HIS A 140 29.85 6.52 -6.23
CA HIS A 140 29.73 6.79 -4.79
C HIS A 140 28.26 6.76 -4.30
N ALA A 141 27.33 6.16 -5.06
CA ALA A 141 25.93 6.05 -4.67
C ALA A 141 25.70 4.85 -3.73
N ASP A 142 25.18 5.10 -2.52
CA ASP A 142 24.85 4.07 -1.54
C ASP A 142 23.44 3.47 -1.79
N GLY A 143 23.37 2.14 -1.87
CA GLY A 143 22.12 1.37 -2.00
C GLY A 143 21.74 1.03 -3.45
N GLU A 144 20.49 0.62 -3.65
CA GLU A 144 19.92 0.38 -4.99
C GLU A 144 19.46 1.70 -5.60
N VAL A 145 19.92 2.03 -6.82
CA VAL A 145 19.55 3.27 -7.51
C VAL A 145 18.20 3.10 -8.23
N ASP A 146 17.15 3.75 -7.69
CA ASP A 146 15.80 3.72 -8.25
C ASP A 146 15.65 4.67 -9.45
N ALA A 147 16.30 5.83 -9.38
CA ALA A 147 16.14 6.91 -10.34
C ALA A 147 17.22 8.00 -10.24
N LEU A 148 17.27 8.81 -11.29
CA LEU A 148 17.97 10.08 -11.34
C LEU A 148 16.95 11.22 -11.37
N LEU A 149 17.20 12.29 -10.62
CA LEU A 149 16.43 13.54 -10.61
C LEU A 149 17.29 14.63 -11.25
N VAL A 150 16.92 15.08 -12.45
CA VAL A 150 17.69 16.08 -13.21
C VAL A 150 16.96 17.42 -13.13
N HIS A 151 17.40 18.27 -12.21
CA HIS A 151 16.73 19.54 -11.93
C HIS A 151 17.09 20.60 -12.98
N ILE A 152 16.09 20.98 -13.78
CA ILE A 152 16.25 21.87 -14.93
C ILE A 152 16.11 23.33 -14.45
N SER A 153 17.06 24.18 -14.82
CA SER A 153 17.03 25.61 -14.50
C SER A 153 16.14 26.42 -15.43
N ASP A 154 15.98 26.06 -16.71
CA ASP A 154 15.14 26.83 -17.66
C ASP A 154 13.67 26.92 -17.19
N ASP A 155 12.99 28.03 -17.45
CA ASP A 155 11.58 28.23 -17.08
C ASP A 155 10.61 27.31 -17.84
N SER A 156 11.03 26.84 -19.02
CA SER A 156 10.30 25.90 -19.87
C SER A 156 11.26 25.00 -20.64
N TYR A 157 11.10 23.69 -20.50
CA TYR A 157 11.81 22.65 -21.22
C TYR A 157 10.89 21.48 -21.53
N GLN A 158 10.97 20.93 -22.73
CA GLN A 158 10.37 19.65 -23.10
C GLN A 158 11.29 18.95 -24.09
N GLY A 159 11.83 17.79 -23.72
CA GLY A 159 12.76 17.06 -24.58
C GLY A 159 13.01 15.63 -24.12
N ARG A 160 13.34 14.77 -25.09
CA ARG A 160 13.68 13.37 -24.85
C ARG A 160 15.16 13.23 -24.52
N VAL A 161 15.45 12.30 -23.61
CA VAL A 161 16.79 11.89 -23.21
C VAL A 161 16.92 10.39 -23.41
N ALA A 162 17.93 9.96 -24.16
CA ALA A 162 18.35 8.56 -24.18
C ALA A 162 19.35 8.32 -23.04
N VAL A 163 19.26 7.16 -22.40
CA VAL A 163 20.07 6.81 -21.24
C VAL A 163 20.96 5.62 -21.58
N ALA A 164 22.23 5.70 -21.26
CA ALA A 164 23.17 4.60 -21.34
C ALA A 164 23.94 4.44 -20.03
N ALA A 165 24.29 3.21 -19.69
CA ALA A 165 25.02 2.83 -18.49
C ALA A 165 26.38 2.21 -18.83
N SER A 166 27.37 2.45 -17.99
CA SER A 166 28.72 1.89 -18.11
C SER A 166 29.40 1.79 -16.75
N ASP A 167 30.29 0.82 -16.58
CA ASP A 167 31.11 0.64 -15.38
C ASP A 167 32.60 0.96 -15.61
N ASP A 168 32.99 1.17 -16.89
CA ASP A 168 34.37 1.37 -17.36
C ASP A 168 34.55 2.63 -18.25
N LEU A 169 33.48 3.41 -18.45
CA LEU A 169 33.36 4.57 -19.35
C LEU A 169 33.53 4.27 -20.86
N ARG A 170 33.65 2.99 -21.25
CA ARG A 170 33.95 2.56 -22.64
C ARG A 170 32.84 1.69 -23.20
N SER A 171 32.38 0.75 -22.39
CA SER A 171 31.35 -0.24 -22.68
C SER A 171 30.00 0.33 -22.26
N TRP A 172 29.24 0.86 -23.23
CA TRP A 172 27.96 1.55 -22.99
C TRP A 172 26.76 0.68 -23.38
N ARG A 173 25.91 0.35 -22.40
CA ARG A 173 24.64 -0.38 -22.56
C ARG A 173 23.47 0.60 -22.48
N SER A 174 22.59 0.64 -23.48
CA SER A 174 21.39 1.49 -23.40
C SER A 174 20.41 0.98 -22.34
N LEU A 175 19.80 1.92 -21.61
CA LEU A 175 18.66 1.71 -20.71
C LEU A 175 17.33 2.22 -21.33
N GLY A 176 17.32 2.52 -22.64
CA GLY A 176 16.18 3.12 -23.33
C GLY A 176 16.20 4.65 -23.33
N SER A 177 15.01 5.27 -23.38
CA SER A 177 14.84 6.73 -23.43
C SER A 177 13.55 7.17 -22.75
N THR A 178 13.55 8.37 -22.16
CA THR A 178 12.38 9.00 -21.53
C THR A 178 12.25 10.46 -21.97
N GLN A 179 11.18 11.16 -21.54
CA GLN A 179 10.95 12.57 -21.82
C GLN A 179 10.88 13.37 -20.52
N LEU A 180 11.76 14.37 -20.38
CA LEU A 180 11.69 15.33 -19.29
C LEU A 180 10.82 16.52 -19.70
N LEU A 181 10.14 17.09 -18.71
CA LEU A 181 9.24 18.23 -18.88
C LEU A 181 9.37 19.15 -17.67
N LYS A 182 9.59 20.45 -17.92
CA LYS A 182 9.42 21.51 -16.92
C LYS A 182 8.68 22.66 -17.59
N VAL A 183 7.59 23.14 -17.00
CA VAL A 183 6.82 24.30 -17.51
C VAL A 183 6.33 25.14 -16.34
N GLY A 184 6.90 26.33 -16.19
CA GLY A 184 6.38 27.37 -15.30
C GLY A 184 5.33 28.26 -15.98
N ARG A 185 4.29 28.66 -15.24
CA ARG A 185 3.40 29.77 -15.60
C ARG A 185 2.90 30.47 -14.34
N GLY A 186 3.47 31.62 -14.02
CA GLY A 186 3.18 32.32 -12.76
C GLY A 186 3.70 31.52 -11.56
N GLY A 187 2.87 31.32 -10.54
CA GLY A 187 3.20 30.49 -9.37
C GLY A 187 3.00 28.98 -9.57
N ASP A 188 2.48 28.55 -10.72
CA ASP A 188 2.31 27.14 -11.04
C ASP A 188 3.49 26.61 -11.86
N MET A 189 4.03 25.46 -11.44
CA MET A 189 5.11 24.76 -12.14
C MET A 189 4.77 23.27 -12.26
N LEU A 190 4.71 22.79 -13.51
CA LEU A 190 4.65 21.37 -13.85
C LEU A 190 6.08 20.87 -14.07
N MET A 191 6.47 19.78 -13.40
CA MET A 191 7.79 19.16 -13.54
C MET A 191 7.67 17.63 -13.62
N GLN A 192 8.47 17.04 -14.49
CA GLN A 192 8.74 15.61 -14.64
C GLN A 192 10.24 15.49 -14.93
N GLU A 193 11.03 15.51 -13.86
CA GLU A 193 12.50 15.54 -13.87
C GLU A 193 13.13 14.19 -13.50
N ARG A 194 12.30 13.16 -13.25
CA ARG A 194 12.70 11.84 -12.79
C ARG A 194 12.90 10.85 -13.95
N ILE A 195 14.13 10.37 -14.11
CA ILE A 195 14.51 9.24 -14.97
C ILE A 195 14.50 7.97 -14.11
N ALA A 196 13.66 6.98 -14.42
CA ALA A 196 13.67 5.71 -13.69
C ALA A 196 14.86 4.82 -14.14
N LEU A 197 15.47 4.13 -13.18
CA LEU A 197 16.66 3.27 -13.38
C LEU A 197 16.45 1.82 -12.88
N GLU A 198 15.25 1.52 -12.37
CA GLU A 198 14.76 0.17 -12.04
C GLU A 198 15.67 -0.66 -11.10
N GLY A 199 16.39 0.01 -10.19
CA GLY A 199 17.30 -0.65 -9.24
C GLY A 199 18.66 -1.02 -9.85
N THR A 200 18.96 -0.61 -11.10
CA THR A 200 20.27 -0.83 -11.69
C THR A 200 21.31 0.07 -11.03
N GLY A 201 22.42 -0.49 -10.55
CA GLY A 201 23.55 0.25 -9.96
C GLY A 201 24.79 0.30 -10.85
N PRO A 202 24.74 0.91 -12.05
CA PRO A 202 25.94 1.14 -12.85
C PRO A 202 26.79 2.26 -12.25
N ARG A 203 28.12 2.21 -12.43
CA ARG A 203 29.00 3.26 -11.87
C ARG A 203 28.85 4.60 -12.59
N TYR A 204 28.48 4.60 -13.87
CA TYR A 204 28.33 5.80 -14.68
C TYR A 204 27.09 5.73 -15.58
N LEU A 205 26.43 6.89 -15.76
CA LEU A 205 25.37 7.08 -16.75
C LEU A 205 25.76 8.15 -17.77
N ARG A 206 25.34 7.97 -19.02
CA ARG A 206 25.33 9.02 -20.05
C ARG A 206 23.89 9.37 -20.40
N LEU A 207 23.59 10.66 -20.38
CA LEU A 207 22.31 11.25 -20.76
C LEU A 207 22.49 11.93 -22.12
N ASP A 208 21.97 11.35 -23.21
CA ASP A 208 22.05 11.91 -24.55
C ASP A 208 20.77 12.72 -24.87
N TRP A 209 20.90 14.04 -25.06
CA TRP A 209 19.76 14.97 -25.21
C TRP A 209 19.27 15.05 -26.66
N LEU A 210 18.19 14.33 -26.98
CA LEU A 210 17.74 14.12 -28.36
C LEU A 210 17.03 15.32 -28.99
N ASP A 211 16.44 16.20 -28.16
CA ASP A 211 15.70 17.39 -28.60
C ASP A 211 16.40 18.71 -28.17
N GLY A 212 17.68 18.62 -27.77
CA GLY A 212 18.48 19.74 -27.25
C GLY A 212 18.64 19.69 -25.74
N ALA A 213 19.82 20.11 -25.24
CA ALA A 213 20.18 20.00 -23.84
C ALA A 213 19.54 21.10 -22.95
N PRO A 214 18.99 20.74 -21.78
CA PRO A 214 18.54 21.70 -20.77
C PRO A 214 19.73 22.38 -20.08
N SER A 215 19.47 23.54 -19.47
CA SER A 215 20.32 24.07 -18.40
C SER A 215 20.07 23.22 -17.15
N ILE A 216 21.03 22.43 -16.71
CA ILE A 216 20.91 21.62 -15.49
C ILE A 216 21.44 22.43 -14.31
N GLY A 217 20.64 22.54 -13.25
CA GLY A 217 21.02 23.21 -12.00
C GLY A 217 21.67 22.25 -11.00
N SER A 218 21.11 21.06 -10.87
CA SER A 218 21.67 19.96 -10.07
C SER A 218 21.17 18.61 -10.59
N ILE A 219 21.85 17.54 -10.18
CA ILE A 219 21.40 16.17 -10.36
C ILE A 219 21.47 15.47 -9.00
N GLU A 220 20.40 14.78 -8.61
CA GLU A 220 20.35 13.91 -7.44
C GLU A 220 20.12 12.46 -7.87
N THR A 221 20.72 11.51 -7.17
CA THR A 221 20.33 10.10 -7.24
C THR A 221 19.28 9.81 -6.17
N GLU A 222 18.27 9.01 -6.51
CA GLU A 222 17.24 8.53 -5.60
C GLU A 222 17.50 7.04 -5.35
N THR A 223 17.91 6.69 -4.12
CA THR A 223 18.32 5.32 -3.75
C THR A 223 17.46 4.71 -2.66
N ARG A 224 17.35 3.38 -2.64
CA ARG A 224 16.76 2.61 -1.54
C ARG A 224 17.84 1.86 -0.74
N PRO A 225 17.72 1.77 0.60
CA PRO A 225 18.55 0.89 1.40
C PRO A 225 18.39 -0.57 0.95
N HIS A 226 19.52 -1.26 0.75
CA HIS A 226 19.54 -2.67 0.40
C HIS A 226 19.36 -3.53 1.67
N ASP A 227 18.12 -3.64 2.17
CA ASP A 227 17.73 -4.65 3.17
C ASP A 227 17.36 -5.95 2.46
N ALA A 228 17.98 -7.07 2.84
CA ALA A 228 17.67 -8.39 2.31
C ALA A 228 16.19 -8.78 2.46
N ARG A 229 15.49 -8.29 3.50
CA ARG A 229 14.02 -8.49 3.63
C ARG A 229 13.24 -7.70 2.59
N THR A 230 13.73 -6.52 2.21
CA THR A 230 13.14 -5.73 1.12
C THR A 230 13.44 -6.37 -0.23
N ALA A 231 14.61 -6.99 -0.42
CA ALA A 231 14.92 -7.77 -1.62
C ALA A 231 13.98 -8.99 -1.79
N ASP A 232 13.79 -9.80 -0.75
CA ASP A 232 12.83 -10.92 -0.76
C ASP A 232 11.38 -10.43 -1.01
N SER A 233 10.98 -9.30 -0.44
CA SER A 233 9.66 -8.70 -0.70
C SER A 233 9.53 -8.08 -2.10
N ALA A 234 10.62 -7.64 -2.71
CA ALA A 234 10.65 -7.09 -4.07
C ALA A 234 10.69 -8.19 -5.14
N ALA A 235 11.07 -9.42 -4.77
CA ALA A 235 11.03 -10.59 -5.65
C ALA A 235 9.60 -11.01 -6.04
N VAL A 236 8.56 -10.56 -5.33
CA VAL A 236 7.15 -10.78 -5.70
C VAL A 236 6.70 -9.68 -6.67
N PRO A 237 6.35 -10.00 -7.93
CA PRO A 237 5.99 -8.97 -8.91
C PRO A 237 4.75 -8.16 -8.47
N ARG A 238 4.89 -6.84 -8.54
CA ARG A 238 3.82 -5.87 -8.33
C ARG A 238 2.57 -6.24 -9.12
N GLN A 239 1.45 -6.41 -8.43
CA GLN A 239 0.15 -6.59 -9.04
C GLN A 239 -0.51 -5.22 -9.29
N TRP A 240 -1.36 -5.17 -10.30
CA TRP A 240 -2.11 -3.98 -10.70
C TRP A 240 -3.58 -4.36 -10.89
N ARG A 241 -4.51 -3.46 -10.51
CA ARG A 241 -5.94 -3.64 -10.71
C ARG A 241 -6.65 -2.31 -10.88
N GLU A 242 -7.67 -2.27 -11.74
CA GLU A 242 -8.64 -1.18 -11.73
C GLU A 242 -9.30 -1.04 -10.35
N ALA A 243 -9.50 0.18 -9.89
CA ALA A 243 -10.22 0.49 -8.67
C ALA A 243 -11.73 0.23 -8.82
N ALA A 244 -12.38 -0.12 -7.72
CA ALA A 244 -13.81 -0.37 -7.69
C ALA A 244 -14.61 0.93 -7.47
N HIS A 245 -15.84 0.93 -7.97
CA HIS A 245 -16.86 1.98 -7.79
C HIS A 245 -16.38 3.42 -8.03
N VAL A 246 -15.42 3.63 -8.95
CA VAL A 246 -14.92 4.96 -9.30
C VAL A 246 -16.11 5.83 -9.74
N ARG A 247 -16.39 6.92 -9.03
CA ARG A 247 -17.53 7.82 -9.26
C ARG A 247 -17.23 9.25 -8.86
N ALA A 248 -18.05 10.21 -9.30
CA ALA A 248 -17.99 11.57 -8.79
C ALA A 248 -18.31 11.63 -7.27
N GLY A 249 -17.69 12.58 -6.58
CA GLY A 249 -17.93 12.88 -5.17
C GLY A 249 -19.09 13.85 -4.94
N SER A 250 -19.07 14.52 -3.80
CA SER A 250 -20.07 15.50 -3.35
C SER A 250 -19.82 16.92 -3.85
N ALA A 251 -18.56 17.30 -4.03
CA ALA A 251 -18.14 18.60 -4.54
C ALA A 251 -17.48 18.47 -5.93
N PRO A 252 -17.52 19.53 -6.76
CA PRO A 252 -16.81 19.56 -8.05
C PRO A 252 -15.31 19.28 -7.85
N GLY A 253 -14.76 18.39 -8.69
CA GLY A 253 -13.36 17.96 -8.59
C GLY A 253 -13.09 16.80 -7.63
N GLU A 254 -14.09 16.35 -6.87
CA GLU A 254 -13.98 15.10 -6.12
C GLU A 254 -14.28 13.88 -6.99
N TYR A 255 -13.40 12.88 -6.95
CA TYR A 255 -13.66 11.54 -7.48
C TYR A 255 -13.39 10.51 -6.38
N LEU A 256 -14.41 9.72 -6.06
CA LEU A 256 -14.36 8.68 -5.03
C LEU A 256 -14.15 7.33 -5.69
N PHE A 257 -13.33 6.47 -5.07
CA PHE A 257 -13.20 5.07 -5.43
C PHE A 257 -12.98 4.22 -4.18
N ASP A 258 -13.11 2.91 -4.30
CA ASP A 258 -12.71 1.97 -3.26
C ASP A 258 -11.87 0.84 -3.83
N THR A 259 -11.24 0.09 -2.92
CA THR A 259 -10.32 -0.99 -3.26
C THR A 259 -10.92 -2.37 -3.04
N ASP A 260 -12.24 -2.54 -2.85
CA ASP A 260 -12.98 -3.79 -2.54
C ASP A 260 -12.49 -4.66 -1.34
N GLY A 261 -11.30 -4.40 -0.80
CA GLY A 261 -10.62 -5.14 0.25
C GLY A 261 -9.50 -4.30 0.84
N ALA A 262 -8.76 -4.81 1.83
CA ALA A 262 -7.60 -4.11 2.39
C ALA A 262 -6.32 -4.54 1.67
N TYR A 263 -6.01 -3.90 0.55
CA TYR A 263 -4.81 -4.16 -0.25
C TYR A 263 -3.69 -3.22 0.20
N PRO A 264 -2.43 -3.67 0.35
CA PRO A 264 -1.29 -2.83 0.75
C PRO A 264 -0.84 -1.92 -0.40
N VAL A 265 -1.68 -0.96 -0.79
CA VAL A 265 -1.46 -0.10 -1.97
C VAL A 265 -0.29 0.84 -1.70
N ASP A 266 0.71 0.81 -2.57
CA ASP A 266 1.85 1.75 -2.56
C ASP A 266 2.01 2.50 -3.91
N ARG A 267 1.18 2.18 -4.92
CA ARG A 267 1.11 2.91 -6.19
C ARG A 267 -0.34 3.16 -6.64
N VAL A 268 -0.59 4.34 -7.22
CA VAL A 268 -1.85 4.67 -7.92
C VAL A 268 -1.55 5.34 -9.26
N ARG A 269 -1.98 4.74 -10.37
CA ARG A 269 -2.03 5.40 -11.68
C ARG A 269 -3.40 6.03 -11.87
N ILE A 270 -3.43 7.27 -12.36
CA ILE A 270 -4.65 8.02 -12.68
C ILE A 270 -4.58 8.38 -14.17
N ASP A 271 -5.45 7.78 -14.97
CA ASP A 271 -5.50 8.01 -16.42
C ASP A 271 -6.59 9.06 -16.72
N LEU A 272 -6.16 10.25 -17.19
CA LEU A 272 -7.07 11.39 -17.36
C LEU A 272 -8.00 11.23 -18.57
N PRO A 273 -9.29 11.61 -18.46
CA PRO A 273 -10.29 11.36 -19.50
C PRO A 273 -9.99 12.09 -20.81
N GLN A 274 -9.50 13.33 -20.74
CA GLN A 274 -9.22 14.16 -21.90
C GLN A 274 -7.72 14.30 -22.17
N PRO A 275 -7.28 14.35 -23.45
CA PRO A 275 -5.93 14.79 -23.80
C PRO A 275 -5.75 16.29 -23.54
N ASN A 276 -4.50 16.75 -23.51
CA ASN A 276 -4.11 18.13 -23.24
C ASN A 276 -4.65 18.71 -21.92
N THR A 277 -4.84 17.86 -20.92
CA THR A 277 -5.31 18.23 -19.57
C THR A 277 -4.14 18.41 -18.62
N VAL A 278 -4.19 19.44 -17.78
CA VAL A 278 -3.25 19.66 -16.65
C VAL A 278 -4.04 20.18 -15.45
N ALA A 279 -3.96 19.51 -14.30
CA ALA A 279 -4.67 19.91 -13.09
C ALA A 279 -3.89 19.52 -11.83
N ARG A 280 -3.90 20.38 -10.80
CA ARG A 280 -3.40 19.99 -9.46
C ARG A 280 -4.38 19.02 -8.81
N ALA A 281 -3.88 17.98 -8.15
CA ALA A 281 -4.72 17.06 -7.40
C ALA A 281 -4.02 16.50 -6.15
N THR A 282 -4.82 16.19 -5.13
CA THR A 282 -4.42 15.46 -3.93
C THR A 282 -5.14 14.11 -3.89
N LEU A 283 -4.39 13.04 -3.67
CA LEU A 283 -4.90 11.70 -3.39
C LEU A 283 -5.04 11.52 -1.88
N GLN A 284 -6.21 11.08 -1.45
CA GLN A 284 -6.60 10.89 -0.06
C GLN A 284 -7.16 9.49 0.18
N SER A 285 -7.00 8.99 1.40
CA SER A 285 -7.56 7.71 1.84
C SER A 285 -8.25 7.81 3.19
N ARG A 286 -9.00 6.76 3.55
CA ARG A 286 -9.46 6.45 4.90
C ARG A 286 -9.88 4.98 5.03
N PRO A 287 -9.78 4.37 6.23
CA PRO A 287 -10.13 2.97 6.44
C PRO A 287 -11.66 2.74 6.39
N ASP A 288 -12.44 3.72 6.85
CA ASP A 288 -13.89 3.61 7.01
C ASP A 288 -14.61 4.96 6.81
N ALA A 289 -15.95 4.93 6.87
CA ALA A 289 -16.81 6.08 6.59
C ALA A 289 -16.89 7.14 7.72
N GLN A 290 -16.50 6.80 8.95
CA GLN A 290 -16.48 7.68 10.13
C GLN A 290 -15.13 8.38 10.31
N THR A 291 -14.03 7.71 9.94
CA THR A 291 -12.68 8.29 9.96
C THR A 291 -12.57 9.46 8.97
N PRO A 292 -11.91 10.59 9.32
CA PRO A 292 -11.65 11.68 8.39
C PRO A 292 -10.66 11.28 7.30
N TRP A 293 -10.79 11.90 6.12
CA TRP A 293 -9.84 11.77 5.02
C TRP A 293 -8.43 12.22 5.42
N ARG A 294 -7.41 11.50 4.93
CA ARG A 294 -5.98 11.81 5.12
C ARG A 294 -5.31 11.99 3.78
N ASP A 295 -4.41 12.95 3.65
CA ASP A 295 -3.58 13.14 2.46
C ASP A 295 -2.54 12.01 2.36
N VAL A 296 -2.43 11.39 1.18
CA VAL A 296 -1.52 10.26 0.90
C VAL A 296 -0.44 10.66 -0.11
N ALA A 297 -0.84 11.39 -1.16
CA ALA A 297 0.06 11.94 -2.16
C ALA A 297 -0.57 13.18 -2.80
N GLY A 298 0.22 14.03 -3.45
CA GLY A 298 -0.29 15.18 -4.20
C GLY A 298 0.67 15.63 -5.30
N GLY A 299 0.16 16.29 -6.32
CA GLY A 299 0.98 16.75 -7.45
C GLY A 299 0.18 17.40 -8.57
N VAL A 300 0.83 17.58 -9.72
CA VAL A 300 0.18 18.02 -10.96
C VAL A 300 -0.12 16.79 -11.80
N LEU A 301 -1.40 16.47 -12.00
CA LEU A 301 -1.83 15.49 -12.98
C LEU A 301 -1.80 16.11 -14.38
N PHE A 302 -1.30 15.38 -15.36
CA PHE A 302 -1.21 15.82 -16.74
C PHE A 302 -1.36 14.66 -17.74
N ARG A 303 -1.95 14.98 -18.89
CA ARG A 303 -2.00 14.13 -20.08
C ARG A 303 -1.83 15.03 -21.28
N LEU A 304 -0.65 15.06 -21.89
CA LEU A 304 -0.25 16.04 -22.90
C LEU A 304 0.14 15.36 -24.21
N GLN A 305 -0.38 15.84 -25.33
CA GLN A 305 0.06 15.43 -26.67
C GLN A 305 1.21 16.33 -27.13
N GLY A 306 2.39 15.74 -27.35
CA GLY A 306 3.60 16.45 -27.78
C GLY A 306 4.25 15.83 -29.02
N LYS A 307 5.34 16.43 -29.50
CA LYS A 307 6.09 15.93 -30.67
C LYS A 307 6.67 14.52 -30.47
N GLY A 308 6.95 14.13 -29.21
CA GLY A 308 7.39 12.79 -28.83
C GLY A 308 6.27 11.78 -28.58
N GLY A 309 4.99 12.15 -28.78
CA GLY A 309 3.82 11.34 -28.45
C GLY A 309 3.04 11.85 -27.23
N GLU A 310 2.20 10.98 -26.65
CA GLU A 310 1.40 11.32 -25.47
C GLU A 310 2.20 11.11 -24.17
N GLN A 311 2.43 12.18 -23.41
CA GLN A 311 3.04 12.12 -22.08
C GLN A 311 1.93 12.08 -21.01
N ARG A 312 2.06 11.17 -20.04
CA ARG A 312 1.17 11.03 -18.87
C ARG A 312 1.99 11.08 -17.58
N ASN A 313 1.34 11.21 -16.43
CA ASN A 313 1.98 11.00 -15.13
C ASN A 313 2.62 9.61 -15.00
N PRO A 314 3.75 9.47 -14.30
CA PRO A 314 4.10 8.21 -13.65
C PRO A 314 3.05 7.88 -12.56
N PRO A 315 2.88 6.60 -12.17
CA PRO A 315 2.05 6.26 -11.02
C PRO A 315 2.51 6.99 -9.76
N LEU A 316 1.58 7.59 -9.02
CA LEU A 316 1.82 8.21 -7.72
C LEU A 316 2.38 7.15 -6.76
N ALA A 317 3.42 7.51 -6.00
CA ALA A 317 4.13 6.63 -5.08
C ALA A 317 4.04 7.13 -3.65
N PHE A 318 3.79 6.23 -2.72
CA PHE A 318 3.61 6.50 -1.29
C PHE A 318 3.88 5.23 -0.46
N ALA A 319 3.90 5.36 0.87
CA ALA A 319 4.05 4.21 1.77
C ALA A 319 2.81 3.29 1.73
N SER A 320 3.02 1.98 1.87
CA SER A 320 1.96 0.96 1.84
C SER A 320 0.77 1.32 2.72
N ASN A 321 -0.42 1.36 2.10
CA ASN A 321 -1.65 1.87 2.70
C ASN A 321 -2.81 0.89 2.47
N PRO A 322 -3.33 0.23 3.53
CA PRO A 322 -4.42 -0.75 3.44
C PRO A 322 -5.83 -0.16 3.42
N ASP A 323 -5.97 1.17 3.39
CA ASP A 323 -7.26 1.86 3.43
C ASP A 323 -8.21 1.42 2.30
N ARG A 324 -9.49 1.28 2.64
CA ARG A 324 -10.51 0.77 1.72
C ARG A 324 -11.17 1.86 0.87
N ALA A 325 -11.32 3.07 1.39
CA ALA A 325 -11.98 4.18 0.71
C ALA A 325 -10.99 5.27 0.31
N TRP A 326 -11.08 5.76 -0.93
CA TRP A 326 -10.15 6.71 -1.53
C TRP A 326 -10.86 7.88 -2.21
N ARG A 327 -10.19 9.04 -2.26
CA ARG A 327 -10.66 10.26 -2.90
C ARG A 327 -9.53 10.94 -3.66
N ILE A 328 -9.77 11.29 -4.93
CA ILE A 328 -8.98 12.29 -5.65
C ILE A 328 -9.71 13.63 -5.48
N VAL A 329 -8.99 14.66 -5.04
CA VAL A 329 -9.48 16.05 -4.97
C VAL A 329 -8.70 16.88 -5.98
N VAL A 330 -9.37 17.39 -7.02
CA VAL A 330 -8.77 18.17 -8.11
C VAL A 330 -9.04 19.66 -7.93
N ASP A 331 -8.04 20.52 -8.15
CA ASP A 331 -8.25 21.98 -8.17
C ASP A 331 -9.04 22.38 -9.43
N MET A 332 -10.28 22.80 -9.21
CA MET A 332 -11.22 23.18 -10.27
C MET A 332 -11.02 24.60 -10.81
N ARG A 333 -10.14 25.44 -10.21
CA ARG A 333 -9.91 26.84 -10.63
C ARG A 333 -9.50 26.97 -12.10
N ASN A 334 -8.75 25.99 -12.60
CA ASN A 334 -8.24 25.94 -13.98
C ASN A 334 -9.07 24.98 -14.88
N GLY A 335 -10.31 24.65 -14.48
CA GLY A 335 -11.19 23.74 -15.24
C GLY A 335 -11.11 22.25 -14.86
N GLY A 336 -10.20 21.88 -13.95
CA GLY A 336 -10.07 20.51 -13.45
C GLY A 336 -9.73 19.50 -14.55
N LEU A 337 -10.45 18.38 -14.60
CA LEU A 337 -10.25 17.31 -15.60
C LEU A 337 -11.10 17.47 -16.86
N GLY A 338 -11.75 18.62 -17.05
CA GLY A 338 -12.76 18.82 -18.09
C GLY A 338 -14.00 17.95 -17.88
N GLY A 339 -14.65 17.57 -18.98
CA GLY A 339 -15.82 16.68 -18.98
C GLY A 339 -15.42 15.21 -19.05
N GLY A 340 -15.88 14.41 -18.08
CA GLY A 340 -15.59 12.99 -17.98
C GLY A 340 -15.09 12.59 -16.60
N GLN A 341 -14.46 11.42 -16.53
CA GLN A 341 -14.02 10.81 -15.29
C GLN A 341 -12.70 10.06 -15.50
N PRO A 342 -11.70 10.20 -14.61
CA PRO A 342 -10.48 9.41 -14.69
C PRO A 342 -10.74 7.94 -14.37
N SER A 343 -10.05 7.03 -15.06
CA SER A 343 -9.85 5.65 -14.58
C SER A 343 -8.66 5.60 -13.62
N VAL A 344 -8.69 4.67 -12.68
CA VAL A 344 -7.76 4.62 -11.55
C VAL A 344 -7.28 3.19 -11.37
N VAL A 345 -5.98 2.98 -11.43
CA VAL A 345 -5.35 1.65 -11.28
C VAL A 345 -4.49 1.64 -10.03
N VAL A 346 -4.87 0.81 -9.05
CA VAL A 346 -4.10 0.58 -7.83
C VAL A 346 -3.02 -0.47 -8.08
N GLY A 347 -1.86 -0.29 -7.46
CA GLY A 347 -0.74 -1.21 -7.51
C GLY A 347 -0.20 -1.53 -6.12
N TRP A 348 0.08 -2.81 -5.87
CA TRP A 348 0.61 -3.31 -4.60
C TRP A 348 1.57 -4.48 -4.83
N HIS A 349 2.44 -4.76 -3.86
CA HIS A 349 3.12 -6.05 -3.78
C HIS A 349 2.27 -7.00 -2.92
N PRO A 350 1.93 -8.21 -3.38
CA PRO A 350 1.25 -9.20 -2.54
C PRO A 350 2.17 -9.73 -1.43
N ALA A 351 1.57 -10.13 -0.31
CA ALA A 351 2.26 -10.90 0.71
C ALA A 351 2.62 -12.31 0.22
N ALA A 352 3.74 -12.83 0.68
CA ALA A 352 4.05 -14.25 0.60
C ALA A 352 3.60 -14.94 1.89
N LEU A 353 2.95 -16.10 1.75
CA LEU A 353 2.57 -16.95 2.88
C LEU A 353 3.32 -18.26 2.76
N THR A 354 4.05 -18.64 3.80
CA THR A 354 4.76 -19.93 3.88
C THR A 354 4.15 -20.76 5.00
N PHE A 355 3.84 -22.04 4.78
CA PHE A 355 3.20 -22.89 5.79
C PHE A 355 3.81 -24.29 5.87
N VAL A 356 3.66 -24.92 7.04
CA VAL A 356 4.07 -26.31 7.28
C VAL A 356 2.94 -27.26 6.91
N ALA A 357 3.20 -28.23 6.03
CA ALA A 357 2.21 -29.23 5.60
C ALA A 357 1.99 -30.34 6.65
N ARG A 358 1.56 -29.96 7.86
CA ARG A 358 1.31 -30.87 8.98
C ARG A 358 -0.05 -31.56 8.85
N GLY A 359 -0.05 -32.87 8.65
CA GLY A 359 -1.25 -33.69 8.53
C GLY A 359 -1.50 -34.12 7.08
N THR A 360 -2.68 -34.65 6.81
CA THR A 360 -3.07 -35.13 5.47
C THR A 360 -3.64 -34.02 4.59
N PRO A 361 -3.49 -34.10 3.25
CA PRO A 361 -4.26 -33.28 2.31
C PRO A 361 -5.76 -33.68 2.32
N PRO A 362 -6.65 -32.85 1.75
CA PRO A 362 -6.39 -31.56 1.10
C PRO A 362 -6.11 -30.44 2.11
N PHE A 363 -5.15 -29.58 1.80
CA PHE A 363 -4.93 -28.35 2.55
C PHE A 363 -5.85 -27.24 2.01
N THR A 364 -6.30 -26.33 2.88
CA THR A 364 -7.19 -25.23 2.51
C THR A 364 -6.79 -23.93 3.20
N LEU A 365 -7.01 -22.80 2.52
CA LEU A 365 -6.85 -21.46 3.09
C LEU A 365 -8.24 -20.93 3.45
N GLY A 366 -8.46 -20.61 4.71
CA GLY A 366 -9.65 -19.89 5.19
C GLY A 366 -9.36 -18.43 5.51
N VAL A 367 -10.35 -17.57 5.33
CA VAL A 367 -10.23 -16.12 5.54
C VAL A 367 -11.60 -15.47 5.82
N GLY A 368 -11.62 -14.25 6.33
CA GLY A 368 -12.81 -13.40 6.37
C GLY A 368 -13.49 -13.27 7.74
N ASN A 369 -12.75 -13.42 8.85
CA ASN A 369 -13.29 -13.24 10.20
C ASN A 369 -12.46 -12.20 10.99
N ALA A 370 -13.00 -10.97 11.09
CA ALA A 370 -12.35 -9.85 11.78
C ALA A 370 -11.96 -10.13 13.25
N SER A 371 -12.68 -11.04 13.92
CA SER A 371 -12.45 -11.37 15.32
C SER A 371 -11.22 -12.27 15.56
N LEU A 372 -10.66 -12.87 14.49
CA LEU A 372 -9.42 -13.63 14.60
C LEU A 372 -8.22 -12.68 14.76
N PRO A 373 -7.35 -12.88 15.78
CA PRO A 373 -6.02 -12.27 15.81
C PRO A 373 -5.11 -12.98 14.79
N SER A 374 -4.05 -12.30 14.33
CA SER A 374 -3.02 -12.97 13.54
C SER A 374 -2.38 -14.12 14.32
N SER A 375 -2.28 -15.29 13.70
CA SER A 375 -1.50 -16.43 14.20
C SER A 375 -0.27 -16.72 13.34
N ALA A 376 0.17 -15.73 12.55
CA ALA A 376 1.39 -15.82 11.78
C ALA A 376 2.62 -15.80 12.70
N VAL A 377 3.59 -16.68 12.45
CA VAL A 377 4.91 -16.66 13.11
C VAL A 377 5.96 -16.00 12.19
N GLY A 378 7.11 -15.64 12.75
CA GLY A 378 8.28 -15.26 11.94
C GLY A 378 8.71 -16.39 11.00
N ARG A 379 9.12 -16.06 9.79
CA ARG A 379 9.59 -17.02 8.78
C ARG A 379 10.81 -17.83 9.27
N ASP A 380 11.67 -17.17 10.03
CA ASP A 380 12.82 -17.75 10.76
C ASP A 380 12.39 -18.72 11.87
N ALA A 381 11.30 -18.42 12.59
CA ALA A 381 10.73 -19.32 13.59
C ALA A 381 9.93 -20.50 12.97
N LEU A 382 9.49 -20.37 11.72
CA LEU A 382 8.81 -21.42 10.97
C LEU A 382 9.79 -22.41 10.31
N LEU A 383 10.83 -21.90 9.66
CA LEU A 383 11.74 -22.66 8.80
C LEU A 383 12.86 -23.33 9.60
N VAL A 384 12.58 -24.50 10.16
CA VAL A 384 13.55 -25.29 10.93
C VAL A 384 14.50 -26.07 10.02
N GLY A 385 15.81 -25.84 10.19
CA GLY A 385 16.91 -26.52 9.51
C GLY A 385 17.84 -25.55 8.77
N MET A 386 18.99 -26.03 8.29
CA MET A 386 19.79 -25.25 7.33
C MET A 386 19.26 -25.51 5.92
N ALA A 387 18.88 -24.45 5.21
CA ALA A 387 18.30 -24.49 3.86
C ALA A 387 17.14 -25.51 3.69
N PRO A 388 16.03 -25.39 4.45
CA PRO A 388 14.88 -26.28 4.31
C PRO A 388 14.23 -26.14 2.92
N GLU A 389 13.79 -27.27 2.36
CA GLU A 389 13.10 -27.31 1.06
C GLU A 389 11.71 -26.68 1.17
N VAL A 390 11.52 -25.52 0.52
CA VAL A 390 10.24 -24.82 0.38
C VAL A 390 9.78 -24.93 -1.08
N ARG A 391 8.60 -25.50 -1.31
CA ARG A 391 8.03 -25.67 -2.65
C ARG A 391 6.90 -24.67 -2.96
N PRO A 392 6.61 -24.39 -4.24
CA PRO A 392 5.47 -23.55 -4.58
C PRO A 392 4.14 -24.22 -4.23
N ALA A 393 3.21 -23.42 -3.74
CA ALA A 393 1.79 -23.74 -3.64
C ALA A 393 0.95 -22.63 -4.30
N ARG A 394 -0.28 -22.95 -4.68
CA ARG A 394 -1.23 -22.01 -5.28
C ARG A 394 -2.56 -22.07 -4.54
N VAL A 395 -3.22 -20.93 -4.43
CA VAL A 395 -4.61 -20.85 -3.98
C VAL A 395 -5.50 -21.20 -5.17
N GLY A 396 -6.23 -22.30 -5.06
CA GLY A 396 -7.12 -22.80 -6.11
C GLY A 396 -8.55 -22.27 -5.96
N ALA A 397 -9.52 -23.13 -6.26
CA ALA A 397 -10.94 -22.75 -6.29
C ALA A 397 -11.48 -22.38 -4.90
N ALA A 398 -12.43 -21.43 -4.87
CA ALA A 398 -13.21 -21.17 -3.67
C ALA A 398 -14.10 -22.38 -3.32
N LEU A 399 -14.04 -22.82 -2.07
CA LEU A 399 -14.77 -23.97 -1.55
C LEU A 399 -16.05 -23.50 -0.83
N PRO A 400 -17.16 -24.27 -0.94
CA PRO A 400 -18.38 -23.92 -0.23
C PRO A 400 -18.17 -24.02 1.29
N VAL A 401 -18.21 -22.87 1.96
CA VAL A 401 -18.30 -22.82 3.43
C VAL A 401 -19.73 -23.17 3.80
N SER A 402 -19.91 -24.19 4.65
CA SER A 402 -21.23 -24.51 5.20
C SER A 402 -21.72 -23.33 6.03
N ALA A 403 -22.84 -22.74 5.62
CA ALA A 403 -23.40 -21.54 6.24
C ALA A 403 -24.00 -21.86 7.61
N ALA A 404 -23.15 -21.89 8.64
CA ALA A 404 -23.58 -21.79 10.03
C ALA A 404 -24.45 -20.52 10.20
N PRO A 405 -25.50 -20.55 11.03
CA PRO A 405 -26.40 -19.40 11.18
C PRO A 405 -25.64 -18.11 11.48
N SER A 406 -25.99 -17.04 10.77
CA SER A 406 -25.45 -15.71 11.02
C SER A 406 -25.56 -15.37 12.50
N GLU A 407 -24.46 -14.98 13.13
CA GLU A 407 -24.54 -14.38 14.45
C GLU A 407 -25.46 -13.15 14.36
N PRO A 408 -26.48 -13.04 15.23
CA PRO A 408 -27.36 -11.88 15.21
C PRO A 408 -26.49 -10.66 15.51
N ALA A 409 -26.42 -9.74 14.54
CA ALA A 409 -25.54 -8.58 14.62
C ALA A 409 -25.75 -7.87 15.96
N ALA A 410 -24.70 -7.82 16.78
CA ALA A 410 -24.80 -7.46 18.19
C ALA A 410 -25.55 -6.12 18.36
N ASP A 411 -26.78 -6.21 18.88
CA ASP A 411 -27.73 -5.10 18.89
C ASP A 411 -27.22 -3.98 19.80
N LYS A 412 -26.58 -2.98 19.18
CA LYS A 412 -26.01 -1.83 19.91
C LYS A 412 -27.09 -0.99 20.60
N ASP A 413 -28.34 -1.09 20.15
CA ASP A 413 -29.48 -0.47 20.83
C ASP A 413 -30.09 -1.37 21.92
N ALA A 414 -29.71 -2.65 22.05
CA ALA A 414 -30.11 -3.49 23.19
C ALA A 414 -29.50 -2.96 24.49
N ILE A 415 -28.22 -2.55 24.48
CA ILE A 415 -27.57 -1.91 25.64
C ILE A 415 -28.32 -0.64 26.03
N ARG A 416 -28.69 0.22 25.05
CA ARG A 416 -29.51 1.41 25.28
C ARG A 416 -30.90 1.06 25.81
N ARG A 417 -31.54 -0.01 25.30
CA ARG A 417 -32.80 -0.55 25.81
C ARG A 417 -32.68 -0.93 27.28
N TYR A 418 -31.66 -1.70 27.67
CA TYR A 418 -31.47 -2.12 29.07
C TYR A 418 -31.17 -0.93 30.00
N VAL A 419 -30.39 0.07 29.55
CA VAL A 419 -30.19 1.31 30.31
C VAL A 419 -31.51 2.09 30.48
N LEU A 420 -32.33 2.19 29.43
CA LEU A 420 -33.65 2.84 29.48
C LEU A 420 -34.61 2.11 30.44
N TRP A 421 -34.68 0.78 30.37
CA TRP A 421 -35.48 -0.04 31.28
C TRP A 421 -34.99 0.08 32.73
N GLY A 422 -33.67 0.11 32.96
CA GLY A 422 -33.10 0.34 34.29
C GLY A 422 -33.48 1.70 34.87
N ALA A 423 -33.35 2.77 34.08
CA ALA A 423 -33.76 4.12 34.47
C ALA A 423 -35.27 4.20 34.77
N LEU A 424 -36.11 3.54 33.97
CA LEU A 424 -37.56 3.46 34.17
C LEU A 424 -37.91 2.76 35.50
N VAL A 425 -37.28 1.63 35.81
CA VAL A 425 -37.50 0.90 37.07
C VAL A 425 -37.07 1.75 38.27
N VAL A 426 -35.96 2.48 38.19
CA VAL A 426 -35.52 3.41 39.25
C VAL A 426 -36.54 4.54 39.44
N ALA A 427 -37.04 5.15 38.35
CA ALA A 427 -38.05 6.21 38.44
C ALA A 427 -39.37 5.74 39.07
N VAL A 428 -39.85 4.55 38.69
CA VAL A 428 -41.04 3.92 39.31
C VAL A 428 -40.80 3.58 40.77
N GLY A 429 -39.60 3.12 41.15
CA GLY A 429 -39.21 2.89 42.55
C GLY A 429 -39.22 4.16 43.39
N VAL A 430 -38.71 5.28 42.87
CA VAL A 430 -38.78 6.59 43.54
C VAL A 430 -40.23 7.04 43.71
N LEU A 431 -41.07 6.96 42.67
CA LEU A 431 -42.50 7.28 42.77
C LEU A 431 -43.23 6.40 43.80
N GLY A 432 -42.95 5.09 43.82
CA GLY A 432 -43.51 4.15 44.79
C GLY A 432 -43.11 4.46 46.24
N THR A 433 -41.84 4.82 46.49
CA THR A 433 -41.38 5.22 47.83
C THR A 433 -41.97 6.55 48.29
N ILE A 434 -42.17 7.52 47.38
CA ILE A 434 -42.88 8.77 47.67
C ILE A 434 -44.34 8.48 48.04
N ALA A 435 -45.07 7.70 47.24
CA ALA A 435 -46.47 7.34 47.50
C ALA A 435 -46.63 6.60 48.83
N TRP A 436 -45.77 5.60 49.12
CA TRP A 436 -45.81 4.86 50.38
C TRP A 436 -45.39 5.69 51.60
N ARG A 437 -44.59 6.74 51.41
CA ARG A 437 -44.21 7.70 52.47
C ARG A 437 -45.30 8.75 52.71
N LEU A 438 -46.05 9.14 51.69
CA LEU A 438 -47.23 10.00 51.83
C LEU A 438 -48.38 9.26 52.53
N ALA A 439 -48.69 8.03 52.13
CA ALA A 439 -49.71 7.19 52.78
C ALA A 439 -49.44 7.05 54.29
N ARG A 440 -48.19 6.72 54.65
CA ARG A 440 -47.72 6.62 56.04
C ARG A 440 -47.33 7.97 56.67
N GLY A 441 -47.73 9.08 56.04
CA GLY A 441 -47.77 10.43 56.61
C GLY A 441 -49.20 10.87 56.91
N SER A 442 -50.18 10.47 56.09
CA SER A 442 -51.61 10.76 56.33
C SER A 442 -52.21 10.01 57.53
N ASP A 443 -51.71 8.81 57.87
CA ASP A 443 -52.13 8.07 59.07
C ASP A 443 -51.82 8.80 60.40
N ALA A 444 -51.03 9.88 60.36
CA ALA A 444 -50.58 10.62 61.55
C ALA A 444 -51.34 11.94 61.80
N HIS A 445 -52.47 12.19 61.13
CA HIS A 445 -53.23 13.44 61.28
C HIS A 445 -54.76 13.28 61.33
N THR A 446 -55.24 12.09 61.72
CA THR A 446 -56.68 11.80 61.94
C THR A 446 -56.93 11.08 63.27
N ARG A 447 -56.19 11.47 64.31
CA ARG A 447 -56.40 11.09 65.71
C ARG A 447 -56.01 12.24 66.66
N ASP A 448 -56.84 13.27 66.68
CA ASP A 448 -57.14 14.09 67.86
C ASP A 448 -58.40 14.92 67.54
N ASP A 449 -59.56 14.27 67.73
CA ASP A 449 -60.89 14.80 68.05
C ASP A 449 -61.81 13.60 68.40
#